data_AF-Q3YIY5-F1
#
_entry.id   AF-Q3YIY5-F1
#
_cell.length_a   1.000
_cell.length_b   1.000
_cell.length_c   1.000
_cell.angle_alpha   90.00
_cell.angle_beta   90.00
_cell.angle_gamma   90.00
#
_symmetry.space_group_name_H-M   'P 1'
#
loop_
_entity.id
_entity.type
_entity.pdbx_description
1 polymer ?
#
loop_
_entity_poly.entity_id
_entity_poly.type
_entity_poly.pdbx_seq_one_letter_code
_entity_poly.pdbx_strand_id
1 'polypeptide(L)' 'GELNLAAANSPLVSQKILDFVENTPFKLVETVAYRVAELLQHEFGVKSLRIELHKPKAVAQASSVGVIVER' A
#
# COMPACT_ATOMS: atom_id res chain seq x y z
N GLY A 1 -9.76 1.38 4.87
CA GLY A 1 -9.46 1.70 3.46
C GLY A 1 -9.06 0.42 2.81
N GLU A 2 -9.63 0.09 1.66
CA GLU A 2 -9.27 -1.13 0.92
C GLU A 2 -7.95 -0.90 0.18
N LEU A 3 -6.94 -1.73 0.48
CA LEU A 3 -5.67 -1.79 -0.21
C LEU A 3 -5.79 -2.81 -1.35
N ASN A 4 -5.62 -2.38 -2.61
CA ASN A 4 -5.64 -3.29 -3.77
C ASN A 4 -4.20 -3.42 -4.32
N LEU A 5 -3.52 -4.51 -3.99
CA LEU A 5 -2.10 -4.73 -4.29
C LEU A 5 -1.96 -5.69 -5.49
N ALA A 6 -1.83 -5.14 -6.69
CA ALA A 6 -1.63 -5.92 -7.92
C ALA A 6 -0.22 -6.57 -8.04
N ALA A 7 0.70 -6.36 -7.09
CA ALA A 7 2.06 -6.90 -7.13
C ALA A 7 2.28 -8.17 -6.27
N ALA A 8 1.26 -8.67 -5.58
CA ALA A 8 1.45 -9.70 -4.55
C ALA A 8 0.24 -10.66 -4.41
N ASN A 9 0.06 -11.57 -5.35
CA ASN A 9 -0.91 -12.67 -5.23
C ASN A 9 -0.45 -13.79 -4.26
N SER A 10 0.41 -13.47 -3.28
CA SER A 10 0.93 -14.44 -2.31
C SER A 10 0.40 -14.11 -0.92
N PRO A 11 -0.27 -15.06 -0.22
CA PRO A 11 -0.84 -14.84 1.11
C PRO A 11 0.19 -14.28 2.11
N LEU A 12 1.45 -14.68 1.99
CA LEU A 12 2.53 -14.26 2.88
C LEU A 12 2.86 -12.76 2.74
N VAL A 13 2.83 -12.25 1.51
CA VAL A 13 3.07 -10.82 1.25
C VAL A 13 1.90 -10.00 1.75
N SER A 14 0.66 -10.43 1.50
CA SER A 14 -0.54 -9.74 1.99
C SER A 14 -0.58 -9.67 3.52
N GLN A 15 -0.30 -10.79 4.20
CA GLN A 15 -0.23 -10.84 5.66
C GLN A 15 0.81 -9.86 6.20
N LYS A 16 2.02 -9.87 5.61
CA LYS A 16 3.11 -9.00 6.03
C LYS A 16 2.79 -7.51 5.88
N ILE A 17 2.12 -7.13 4.79
CA ILE A 17 1.70 -5.73 4.57
C ILE A 17 0.63 -5.33 5.59
N LEU A 18 -0.36 -6.19 5.85
CA LEU A 18 -1.40 -5.93 6.86
C LEU A 18 -0.78 -5.73 8.24
N ASP A 19 0.06 -6.67 8.68
CA ASP A 19 0.75 -6.58 9.98
C ASP A 19 1.56 -5.29 10.08
N PHE A 20 2.27 -4.91 9.01
CA PHE A 20 3.07 -3.68 8.98
C PHE A 20 2.21 -2.42 9.12
N VAL A 21 1.09 -2.36 8.40
CA VAL A 21 0.19 -1.19 8.39
C VAL A 21 -0.59 -1.06 9.70
N GLU A 22 -1.01 -2.16 10.30
CA GLU A 22 -1.76 -2.16 11.56
C GLU A 22 -0.89 -1.79 12.76
N ASN A 23 0.36 -2.23 12.78
CA ASN A 23 1.28 -1.96 13.90
C ASN A 23 1.99 -0.60 13.80
N THR A 24 1.83 0.14 12.69
CA THR A 24 2.50 1.42 12.47
C THR A 24 1.49 2.54 12.28
N PRO A 25 1.45 3.56 13.15
CA PRO A 25 0.55 4.68 12.95
C PRO A 25 1.04 5.56 11.80
N PHE A 26 0.18 5.77 10.80
CA PHE A 26 0.45 6.66 9.67
C PHE A 26 -0.50 7.85 9.65
N LYS A 27 0.05 9.04 9.34
CA LYS A 27 -0.74 10.27 9.19
C LYS A 27 -1.24 10.48 7.77
N LEU A 28 -0.54 9.92 6.78
CA LEU A 28 -0.74 10.16 5.35
C LEU A 28 -0.71 8.85 4.56
N VAL A 29 -1.54 8.74 3.53
CA VAL A 29 -1.63 7.54 2.69
C VAL A 29 -0.41 7.39 1.79
N GLU A 30 0.20 8.51 1.42
CA GLU A 30 1.47 8.63 0.71
C GLU A 30 2.57 7.89 1.48
N THR A 31 2.66 8.13 2.80
CA THR A 31 3.68 7.49 3.65
C THR A 31 3.48 5.98 3.71
N VAL A 32 2.23 5.51 3.76
CA VAL A 32 1.93 4.08 3.71
C VAL A 32 2.44 3.47 2.41
N ALA A 33 2.11 4.08 1.26
CA ALA A 33 2.51 3.56 -0.04
C ALA A 33 4.03 3.46 -0.18
N TYR A 34 4.76 4.51 0.23
CA TYR A 34 6.22 4.51 0.19
C TYR A 34 6.83 3.46 1.11
N ARG A 35 6.35 3.33 2.35
CA ARG A 35 6.89 2.37 3.30
C ARG A 35 6.60 0.93 2.92
N VAL A 36 5.43 0.66 2.34
CA VAL A 36 5.11 -0.66 1.79
C VAL A 36 6.00 -0.98 0.59
N ALA A 37 6.28 -0.01 -0.29
CA ALA A 37 7.22 -0.19 -1.39
C ALA A 37 8.62 -0.58 -0.87
N GLU A 38 9.15 0.15 0.12
CA GLU A 38 10.44 -0.16 0.74
C GLU A 38 10.42 -1.57 1.36
N LEU A 39 9.40 -1.90 2.15
CA LEU A 39 9.27 -3.23 2.76
C LEU A 39 9.34 -4.35 1.71
N LEU A 40 8.61 -4.19 0.59
CA LEU A 40 8.57 -5.19 -0.48
C LEU A 40 9.90 -5.33 -1.22
N GLN A 41 10.58 -4.22 -1.48
CA GLN A 41 11.89 -4.24 -2.13
C GLN A 41 12.95 -4.86 -1.22
N HIS A 42 12.93 -4.52 0.07
CA HIS A 42 13.93 -4.99 1.04
C HIS A 42 13.72 -6.44 1.46
N GLU A 43 12.50 -6.87 1.81
CA GLU A 43 12.26 -8.23 2.32
C GLU A 43 12.04 -9.28 1.22
N PHE A 44 11.46 -8.87 0.08
CA PHE A 44 11.10 -9.80 -0.98
C PHE A 44 11.94 -9.63 -2.25
N GLY A 45 12.87 -8.66 -2.28
CA GLY A 45 13.74 -8.42 -3.43
C GLY A 45 12.99 -8.02 -4.70
N VAL A 46 11.80 -7.44 -4.55
CA VAL A 46 10.95 -7.05 -5.68
C VAL A 46 11.65 -5.94 -6.48
N LYS A 47 11.95 -6.20 -7.75
CA LYS A 47 12.69 -5.26 -8.60
C LYS A 47 11.82 -4.16 -9.21
N SER A 48 10.56 -4.47 -9.47
CA SER A 48 9.59 -3.47 -9.91
C SER A 48 8.24 -3.77 -9.30
N LEU A 49 7.56 -2.70 -8.89
CA LEU A 49 6.26 -2.76 -8.24
C LEU A 49 5.41 -1.56 -8.63
N ARG A 50 4.10 -1.79 -8.63
CA ARG A 50 3.09 -0.76 -8.66
C ARG A 50 2.18 -0.96 -7.46
N ILE A 51 2.09 0.06 -6.62
CA ILE A 51 1.21 0.08 -5.45
C ILE A 51 0.17 1.15 -5.67
N GLU A 52 -1.09 0.78 -5.49
CA GLU A 52 -2.22 1.67 -5.60
C GLU A 52 -3.01 1.64 -4.28
N LEU A 53 -3.03 2.78 -3.59
CA LEU A 53 -3.74 2.92 -2.32
C LEU A 53 -4.92 3.84 -2.50
N HIS A 54 -6.09 3.36 -2.09
CA HIS A 54 -7.33 4.12 -2.13
C HIS A 54 -7.83 4.44 -0.72
N LYS A 55 -8.20 5.71 -0.52
CA LYS A 55 -8.91 6.18 0.66
C LYS A 55 -10.36 6.49 0.24
N PRO A 56 -11.23 5.45 0.17
CA PRO A 56 -12.62 5.65 -0.20
C PRO A 56 -13.30 6.61 0.78
N LYS A 57 -14.20 7.45 0.27
CA LYS A 57 -14.98 8.43 1.05
C LYS A 57 -14.17 9.52 1.77
N ALA A 58 -12.87 9.68 1.46
CA ALA A 58 -12.07 10.74 2.07
C ALA A 58 -12.49 12.14 1.58
N VAL A 59 -13.08 12.23 0.39
CA VAL A 59 -13.54 13.47 -0.23
C VAL A 59 -14.99 13.28 -0.65
N ALA A 60 -15.89 14.14 -0.16
CA ALA A 60 -17.34 14.02 -0.40
C ALA A 60 -17.74 14.08 -1.89
N GLN A 61 -16.89 14.65 -2.73
CA GLN A 61 -17.13 14.91 -4.16
C GLN A 61 -16.47 13.87 -5.08
N ALA A 62 -15.76 12.88 -4.53
CA ALA A 62 -15.07 11.85 -5.31
C ALA A 62 -15.42 10.45 -4.79
N SER A 63 -15.60 9.49 -5.70
CA SER A 63 -15.86 8.09 -5.33
C SER A 63 -14.69 7.48 -4.52
N SER A 64 -13.46 7.90 -4.81
CA SER A 64 -12.25 7.56 -4.06
C SER A 64 -11.13 8.54 -4.40
N VAL A 65 -10.21 8.76 -3.48
CA VAL A 65 -8.93 9.44 -3.74
C VAL A 65 -7.81 8.54 -3.24
N GLY A 66 -6.64 8.62 -3.88
CA GLY A 66 -5.58 7.68 -3.62
C GLY A 66 -4.23 8.11 -4.16
N VAL A 67 -3.25 7.23 -4.01
CA VAL A 67 -1.89 7.40 -4.51
C VAL A 67 -1.49 6.17 -5.30
N ILE A 68 -0.76 6.41 -6.39
CA ILE A 68 -0.11 5.36 -7.17
C ILE A 68 1.40 5.59 -7.03
N VAL A 69 2.11 4.53 -6.65
CA VAL A 69 3.58 4.51 -6.56
C VAL A 69 4.08 3.44 -7.52
N GLU A 70 4.97 3.82 -8.42
CA GLU A 70 5.66 2.94 -9.36
C GLU A 70 7.17 3.00 -9.11
N ARG A 71 7.80 1.84 -8.98
CA ARG A 71 9.24 1.68 -8.77
C ARG A 71 9.79 0.45 -9.48
#